data_AF-A0A436RB08-F1
#
_entry.id   AF-A0A436RB08-F1
#
_cell.length_a   1.000
_cell.length_b   1.000
_cell.length_c   1.000
_cell.angle_alpha   90.00
_cell.angle_beta   90.00
_cell.angle_gamma   90.00
#
_symmetry.space_group_name_H-M   'P 1'
#
loop_
_entity.id
_entity.type
_entity.pdbx_description
1 polymer ?
#
loop_
_entity_poly.entity_id
_entity_poly.type
_entity_poly.pdbx_seq_one_letter_code
_entity_poly.pdbx_strand_id
1 'polypeptide(L)' 'VEILARLPQDQGGHPLLVTGRHGEGRTLVWTSDIGPHWLPNSFVEWPGYARLWTNVLRWVSKAA' A
#
# COMPACT_ATOMS: atom_id res chain seq x y z
N VAL A 1 12.08 -5.07 -7.44
CA VAL A 1 10.66 -4.69 -7.31
C VAL A 1 9.92 -5.90 -6.82
N GLU A 2 9.07 -5.76 -5.81
CA GLU A 2 8.30 -6.83 -5.19
C GLU A 2 6.84 -6.39 -5.10
N ILE A 3 5.91 -7.29 -5.44
CA ILE A 3 4.47 -7.01 -5.41
C ILE A 3 3.90 -7.72 -4.18
N LEU A 4 3.43 -6.94 -3.21
CA LEU A 4 2.91 -7.42 -1.94
C LEU A 4 1.41 -7.71 -1.98
N ALA A 5 0.67 -6.96 -2.81
CA ALA A 5 -0.76 -7.16 -3.00
C ALA A 5 -1.17 -6.89 -4.45
N ARG A 6 -2.20 -7.61 -4.90
CA ARG A 6 -2.84 -7.46 -6.22
C ARG A 6 -4.35 -7.37 -6.03
N LEU A 7 -5.02 -6.76 -7.00
CA LEU A 7 -6.46 -6.89 -7.14
C LEU A 7 -6.85 -8.36 -7.45
N PRO A 8 -8.12 -8.75 -7.19
CA PRO A 8 -8.67 -10.01 -7.66
C PRO A 8 -8.48 -10.22 -9.18
N GLN A 9 -8.33 -11.47 -9.62
CA GLN A 9 -8.06 -11.79 -11.02
C GLN A 9 -9.21 -11.39 -11.95
N ASP A 10 -10.45 -11.55 -11.49
CA ASP A 10 -11.66 -11.10 -12.17
C ASP A 10 -11.81 -9.57 -12.23
N GLN A 11 -10.97 -8.84 -11.49
CA GLN A 11 -10.85 -7.38 -11.53
C GLN A 11 -9.52 -6.92 -12.18
N GLY A 12 -8.89 -7.80 -12.96
CA GLY A 12 -7.69 -7.49 -13.76
C GLY A 12 -6.35 -7.84 -13.12
N GLY A 13 -6.30 -8.28 -11.86
CA GLY A 13 -5.06 -8.78 -11.23
C GLY A 13 -3.94 -7.74 -11.09
N HIS A 14 -4.27 -6.46 -11.23
CA HIS A 14 -3.31 -5.36 -11.25
C HIS A 14 -2.58 -5.23 -9.90
N PRO A 15 -1.30 -4.82 -9.89
CA PRO A 15 -0.57 -4.57 -8.65
C PRO A 15 -1.26 -3.47 -7.83
N LEU A 16 -1.47 -3.73 -6.53
CA LEU A 16 -2.09 -2.79 -5.60
C LEU A 16 -1.07 -2.16 -4.65
N LEU A 17 -0.17 -2.99 -4.10
CA LEU A 17 0.90 -2.57 -3.20
C LEU A 17 2.22 -3.16 -3.69
N VAL A 18 3.17 -2.29 -4.02
CA VAL A 18 4.46 -2.66 -4.62
C VAL A 18 5.59 -1.98 -3.88
N THR A 19 6.67 -2.71 -3.61
CA THR A 19 7.90 -2.19 -3.02
C THR A 19 9.05 -2.23 -4.03
N GLY A 20 9.99 -1.33 -3.84
CA GLY A 20 11.16 -1.21 -4.71
C GLY A 20 12.32 -0.52 -4.01
N ARG A 21 13.36 -0.27 -4.79
CA ARG A 21 14.53 0.48 -4.39
C ARG A 21 14.96 1.40 -5.52
N HIS A 22 15.50 2.55 -5.15
CA HIS A 22 16.23 3.43 -6.06
C HIS A 22 17.52 3.85 -5.34
N GLY A 23 18.67 3.37 -5.83
CA GLY A 23 19.95 3.48 -5.11
C GLY A 23 19.82 2.91 -3.69
N GLU A 24 20.16 3.73 -2.69
CA GLU A 24 20.03 3.36 -1.28
C GLU A 24 18.62 3.54 -0.71
N GLY A 25 17.72 4.22 -1.43
CA GLY A 25 16.34 4.47 -1.00
C GLY A 25 15.45 3.24 -1.11
N ARG A 26 14.42 3.19 -0.24
CA ARG A 26 13.27 2.29 -0.39
C ARG A 26 12.14 3.07 -1.05
N THR A 27 11.43 2.43 -1.97
CA THR A 27 10.27 3.02 -2.66
C THR A 27 9.05 2.13 -2.47
N LEU A 28 7.87 2.75 -2.45
CA LEU A 28 6.60 2.05 -2.31
C LEU A 28 5.54 2.72 -3.19
N VAL A 29 4.69 1.90 -3.80
CA VAL A 29 3.55 2.33 -4.61
C VAL A 29 2.28 1.71 -4.03
N TRP A 30 1.31 2.56 -3.73
CA TRP A 30 -0.08 2.20 -3.44
C TRP A 30 -0.93 2.75 -4.58
N THR A 31 -1.62 1.88 -5.31
CA THR A 31 -2.33 2.27 -6.54
C THR A 31 -3.82 2.52 -6.33
N SER A 32 -4.23 2.74 -5.07
CA SER A 32 -5.57 3.19 -4.70
C SER A 32 -5.47 4.57 -4.04
N ASP A 33 -6.60 5.15 -3.66
CA ASP A 33 -6.64 6.36 -2.84
C ASP A 33 -6.32 6.02 -1.37
N ILE A 34 -5.92 7.02 -0.59
CA ILE A 34 -5.71 6.92 0.86
C ILE A 34 -7.05 6.98 1.62
N GLY A 35 -8.05 7.67 1.07
CA GLY A 35 -9.35 7.88 1.72
C GLY A 35 -10.55 7.57 0.82
N PRO A 36 -11.75 8.05 1.21
CA PRO A 36 -12.98 7.89 0.44
C PRO A 36 -12.83 8.28 -1.04
N HIS A 37 -13.82 7.90 -1.86
CA HIS A 37 -13.88 7.97 -3.34
C HIS A 37 -13.39 6.71 -4.06
N TRP A 38 -12.17 6.23 -3.80
CA TRP A 38 -11.72 4.91 -4.31
C TRP A 38 -11.59 3.87 -3.20
N LEU A 39 -11.29 4.30 -1.98
CA LEU A 39 -11.23 3.44 -0.83
C LEU A 39 -12.59 3.52 -0.08
N PRO A 40 -13.29 2.40 0.13
CA PRO A 40 -14.59 2.44 0.80
C PRO A 40 -14.43 2.84 2.27
N ASN A 41 -15.45 3.48 2.86
CA ASN A 41 -15.44 3.84 4.29
C ASN A 41 -15.15 2.65 5.19
N SER A 42 -15.65 1.45 4.84
CA SER A 42 -15.38 0.22 5.57
C SER A 42 -13.88 -0.15 5.64
N PHE A 43 -13.08 0.26 4.65
CA PHE A 43 -11.64 0.09 4.69
C PHE A 43 -10.97 1.15 5.58
N VAL A 44 -11.46 2.39 5.56
CA VAL A 44 -10.96 3.46 6.44
C VAL A 44 -11.25 3.13 7.91
N GLU A 45 -12.42 2.57 8.18
CA GLU A 45 -12.87 2.12 9.50
C GLU A 45 -12.27 0.78 9.94
N TRP A 46 -11.60 0.06 9.03
CA TRP A 46 -10.96 -1.21 9.36
C TRP A 46 -9.89 -1.00 10.44
N PRO A 47 -9.88 -1.79 11.53
CA PRO A 47 -8.90 -1.63 12.61
C PRO A 47 -7.43 -1.71 12.17
N GLY A 48 -7.16 -2.31 11.01
CA GLY A 48 -5.81 -2.39 10.43
C GLY A 48 -5.38 -1.16 9.63
N TYR A 49 -6.26 -0.19 9.34
CA TYR A 49 -5.95 0.96 8.49
C TYR A 49 -4.77 1.78 9.01
N ALA A 50 -4.83 2.20 10.28
CA ALA A 50 -3.74 2.96 10.91
C ALA A 50 -2.43 2.15 10.97
N ARG A 51 -2.53 0.83 11.21
CA ARG A 51 -1.38 -0.08 11.25
C ARG A 51 -0.71 -0.20 9.88
N LEU A 52 -1.51 -0.35 8.81
CA LEU A 52 -1.02 -0.43 7.43
C LEU A 52 -0.17 0.80 7.11
N TRP A 53 -0.73 2.00 7.29
CA TRP A 53 -0.03 3.24 6.93
C TRP A 53 1.18 3.51 7.82
N THR A 54 1.10 3.21 9.11
CA THR A 54 2.25 3.31 10.01
C THR A 54 3.39 2.38 9.57
N ASN A 55 3.08 1.15 9.18
CA ASN A 55 4.08 0.20 8.69
C ASN A 55 4.66 0.63 7.34
N VAL A 56 3.83 1.12 6.41
CA VAL A 56 4.27 1.68 5.12
C VAL A 56 5.26 2.81 5.34
N LEU A 57 4.90 3.79 6.18
CA LEU A 57 5.73 4.96 6.45
C LEU A 57 7.02 4.59 7.19
N ARG A 58 6.95 3.72 8.21
CA ARG A 58 8.14 3.23 8.92
C ARG A 58 9.07 2.49 7.96
N TRP A 59 8.53 1.62 7.11
CA TRP A 59 9.32 0.82 6.18
C TRP A 59 10.03 1.68 5.14
N VAL A 60 9.33 2.64 4.51
CA VAL A 60 9.90 3.48 3.45
C VAL A 60 10.92 4.48 3.99
N SER A 61 10.67 5.05 5.18
CA SER A 61 11.60 5.98 5.83
C SER A 61 12.81 5.31 6.48
N LYS A 62 12.80 3.97 6.61
CA LYS A 62 13.76 3.21 7.42
C LYS A 62 13.78 3.66 8.90
N ALA A 63 12.70 4.26 9.38
CA ALA A 63 12.56 4.61 10.79
C ALA A 63 12.55 3.33 11.65
N ALA A 64 13.12 3.43 12.86
CA ALA A 64 13.10 2.36 13.86
C ALA A 64 11.68 2.09 14.39
#